data_AF-A0A3S2W7H5-F1
#
_entry.id   AF-A0A3S2W7H5-F1
#
_cell.length_a   1.000
_cell.length_b   1.000
_cell.length_c   1.000
_cell.angle_alpha   90.00
_cell.angle_beta   90.00
_cell.angle_gamma   90.00
#
_symmetry.space_group_name_H-M   'P 1'
#
loop_
_entity.id
_entity.type
_entity.pdbx_description
1 polymer ?
#
loop_
_entity_poly.entity_id
_entity_poly.type
_entity_poly.pdbx_seq_one_letter_code
_entity_poly.pdbx_strand_id
1 'polypeptide(L)'
;MTTDTNRLKLVMEQKIEAELARLSELADVCVFALYDPVTPDGDPIDFYCVDRRDESAARPPLTLSFNGVGVWYFAFRRGETFTVRKVLLRISDHRFIDAQVGDFEGYWEDFPQYVAEDRWVQSIIRRNGPANANDSGSNGPVVFRPGAALRG
;
A
#
# COMPACT_ATOMS: atom_id res chain seq x y z
N MET A 1 -29.59 -10.97 8.81
CA MET A 1 -28.71 -11.11 7.62
C MET A 1 -27.33 -10.46 7.78
N THR A 2 -27.05 -9.71 8.86
CA THR A 2 -25.76 -9.03 9.12
C THR A 2 -24.67 -9.92 9.73
N THR A 3 -25.03 -11.03 10.38
CA THR A 3 -24.09 -11.91 11.09
C THR A 3 -23.16 -12.69 10.15
N ASP A 4 -23.67 -13.13 8.99
CA ASP A 4 -22.90 -13.91 8.02
C ASP A 4 -21.84 -13.07 7.29
N THR A 5 -22.17 -11.81 6.96
CA THR A 5 -21.24 -10.87 6.33
C THR A 5 -20.10 -10.48 7.28
N ASN A 6 -20.42 -10.20 8.55
CA ASN A 6 -19.40 -9.87 9.55
C ASN A 6 -18.47 -11.05 9.83
N ARG A 7 -18.99 -12.29 9.82
CA ARG A 7 -18.18 -13.50 9.98
C ARG A 7 -17.25 -13.72 8.78
N LEU A 8 -17.75 -13.51 7.56
CA LEU A 8 -16.93 -13.63 6.36
C LEU A 8 -15.79 -12.61 6.35
N LYS A 9 -16.07 -11.35 6.72
CA LYS A 9 -15.06 -10.30 6.84
C LYS A 9 -13.94 -10.69 7.82
N LEU A 10 -14.31 -11.14 9.02
CA LEU A 10 -13.34 -11.56 10.03
C LEU A 10 -12.46 -12.72 9.54
N VAL A 11 -13.05 -13.71 8.85
CA VAL A 11 -12.30 -14.83 8.28
C VAL A 11 -11.34 -14.36 7.19
N MET A 12 -11.72 -13.36 6.38
CA MET A 12 -10.84 -12.80 5.36
C MET A 12 -9.67 -12.04 5.98
N GLU A 13 -9.92 -11.21 6.99
CA GLU A 13 -8.87 -10.49 7.73
C GLU A 13 -7.85 -11.46 8.33
N GLN A 14 -8.33 -12.50 9.02
CA GLN A 14 -7.47 -13.56 9.59
C GLN A 14 -6.64 -14.28 8.52
N LYS A 15 -7.22 -14.54 7.35
CA LYS A 15 -6.48 -15.17 6.23
C LYS A 15 -5.42 -14.26 5.64
N ILE A 16 -5.69 -12.96 5.56
CA ILE A 16 -4.73 -11.96 5.10
C ILE A 16 -3.57 -11.87 6.10
N GLU A 17 -3.86 -11.72 7.39
CA GLU A 17 -2.83 -11.66 8.44
C GLU A 17 -1.97 -12.94 8.46
N ALA A 18 -2.59 -14.12 8.34
CA ALA A 18 -1.87 -15.38 8.25
C ALA A 18 -0.96 -15.46 7.01
N GLU A 19 -1.40 -14.94 5.87
CA GLU A 19 -0.58 -14.91 4.66
C GLU A 19 0.56 -13.89 4.75
N LEU A 20 0.31 -12.70 5.31
CA LEU A 20 1.37 -11.72 5.58
C LEU A 20 2.44 -12.29 6.51
N ALA A 21 2.02 -13.01 7.56
CA ALA A 21 2.93 -13.71 8.45
C ALA A 21 3.75 -14.79 7.73
N ARG A 22 3.08 -15.65 6.96
CA ARG A 22 3.75 -16.70 6.18
C ARG A 22 4.77 -16.10 5.20
N LEU A 23 4.42 -15.02 4.50
CA LEU A 23 5.34 -14.34 3.58
C LEU A 23 6.52 -13.70 4.33
N SER A 24 6.26 -13.07 5.47
CA SER A 24 7.30 -12.46 6.31
C SER A 24 8.32 -13.48 6.83
N GLU A 25 7.90 -14.70 7.15
CA GLU A 25 8.80 -15.76 7.62
C GLU A 25 9.73 -16.30 6.53
N LEU A 26 9.25 -16.26 5.28
CA LEU A 26 9.97 -16.78 4.12
C LEU A 26 10.89 -15.72 3.48
N ALA A 27 10.54 -14.44 3.60
CA ALA A 27 11.30 -13.35 3.01
C ALA A 27 12.67 -13.17 3.70
N ASP A 28 13.66 -12.72 2.93
CA ASP A 28 14.94 -12.30 3.47
C ASP A 28 14.84 -10.90 4.08
N VAL A 29 14.11 -10.00 3.42
CA VAL A 29 13.79 -8.67 3.94
C VAL A 29 12.29 -8.44 3.85
N CYS A 30 11.72 -7.92 4.94
CA CYS A 30 10.33 -7.50 5.03
C CYS A 30 10.29 -6.00 5.33
N VAL A 31 9.64 -5.23 4.46
CA VAL A 31 9.39 -3.80 4.68
C VAL A 31 7.90 -3.59 4.87
N PHE A 32 7.52 -2.75 5.83
CA PHE A 32 6.19 -2.21 5.97
C PHE A 32 6.24 -0.68 5.92
N ALA A 33 5.33 -0.08 5.16
CA ALA A 33 5.12 1.36 5.12
C ALA A 33 3.63 1.68 5.23
N LEU A 34 3.27 2.64 6.08
CA LEU A 34 1.91 3.13 6.24
C LEU A 34 1.79 4.55 5.69
N TYR A 35 0.86 4.77 4.77
CA TYR A 35 0.64 6.06 4.14
C TYR A 35 -0.72 6.67 4.51
N ASP A 36 -0.76 8.00 4.56
CA ASP A 36 -2.01 8.75 4.62
C ASP A 36 -2.59 8.85 3.20
N PRO A 37 -3.80 8.30 2.94
CA PRO A 37 -4.43 8.37 1.63
C PRO A 37 -4.74 9.80 1.16
N VAL A 38 -4.68 10.79 2.04
CA VAL A 38 -4.93 12.21 1.73
C VAL A 38 -3.67 12.93 1.24
N THR A 39 -2.47 12.38 1.46
CA THR A 39 -1.19 12.95 1.02
C THR A 39 -0.44 11.98 0.09
N PRO A 40 -0.80 11.92 -1.21
CA PRO A 40 -0.25 10.94 -2.16
C PRO A 40 1.26 11.02 -2.38
N ASP A 41 1.84 12.20 -2.10
CA ASP A 41 3.26 12.51 -2.25
C ASP A 41 3.95 12.70 -0.89
N GLY A 42 3.27 12.32 0.20
CA GLY A 42 3.82 12.35 1.55
C GLY A 42 4.70 11.14 1.82
N ASP A 43 5.65 11.33 2.73
CA ASP A 43 6.42 10.23 3.31
C ASP A 43 5.50 9.28 4.10
N PRO A 44 5.93 8.02 4.31
CA PRO A 44 5.22 7.12 5.22
C PRO A 44 5.02 7.73 6.60
N ILE A 45 3.82 7.60 7.15
CA ILE A 45 3.50 7.90 8.55
C ILE A 45 4.27 6.95 9.48
N ASP A 46 4.42 5.71 9.05
CA ASP A 46 5.11 4.67 9.79
C ASP A 46 5.91 3.78 8.83
N PHE A 47 7.06 3.29 9.29
CA PHE A 47 7.99 2.53 8.47
C PHE A 47 8.79 1.53 9.29
N TYR A 48 8.81 0.29 8.81
CA TYR A 48 9.60 -0.81 9.39
C TYR A 48 10.35 -1.51 8.27
N CYS A 49 11.62 -1.82 8.51
CA CYS A 49 12.42 -2.66 7.64
C CYS A 49 13.13 -3.71 8.50
N VAL A 50 12.87 -4.96 8.19
CA VAL A 50 13.40 -6.11 8.91
C VAL A 50 14.19 -6.97 7.95
N ASP A 51 15.50 -7.00 8.15
CA ASP A 51 16.35 -8.02 7.54
C ASP A 51 16.34 -9.24 8.47
N ARG A 52 15.91 -10.39 7.95
CA ARG A 52 15.83 -11.64 8.72
C ARG A 52 17.21 -12.13 9.18
N ARG A 53 18.29 -11.67 8.56
CA ARG A 53 19.66 -11.95 9.01
C ARG A 53 20.03 -11.17 10.28
N ASP A 54 19.26 -10.13 10.61
CA ASP A 54 19.40 -9.39 11.84
C ASP A 54 18.45 -9.96 12.91
N GLU A 55 18.99 -10.81 13.79
CA GLU A 55 18.24 -11.42 14.88
C GLU A 55 17.73 -10.41 15.92
N SER A 56 18.23 -9.17 15.90
CA SER A 56 17.81 -8.10 16.80
C SER A 56 16.65 -7.26 16.25
N ALA A 57 16.30 -7.44 14.98
CA ALA A 57 15.28 -6.63 14.32
C ALA A 57 13.86 -6.93 14.85
N ALA A 58 13.17 -5.86 15.26
CA ALA A 58 11.77 -5.95 15.68
C ALA A 58 10.90 -6.33 14.47
N ARG A 59 10.05 -7.34 14.62
CA ARG A 59 9.17 -7.80 13.53
C ARG A 59 8.22 -6.68 13.08
N PRO A 60 7.89 -6.60 11.77
CA PRO A 60 6.99 -5.58 11.29
C PRO A 60 5.57 -5.86 11.79
N PRO A 61 4.70 -4.84 11.89
CA PRO A 61 3.29 -5.05 12.18
C PRO A 61 2.66 -5.82 11.01
N LEU A 62 2.06 -6.97 11.33
CA LEU A 62 1.33 -7.81 10.37
C LEU A 62 -0.18 -7.78 10.62
N THR A 63 -0.64 -6.87 11.49
CA THR A 63 -2.03 -6.72 11.87
C THR A 63 -2.74 -5.71 10.97
N LEU A 64 -4.05 -5.87 10.82
CA LEU A 64 -4.89 -4.95 10.04
C LEU A 64 -5.47 -3.81 10.88
N SER A 65 -4.88 -3.54 12.04
CA SER A 65 -5.35 -2.55 13.02
C SER A 65 -4.77 -1.15 12.76
N PHE A 66 -4.91 -0.64 11.54
CA PHE A 66 -4.50 0.71 11.15
C PHE A 66 -5.59 1.40 10.31
N ASN A 67 -5.48 2.70 10.12
CA ASN A 67 -6.23 3.45 9.13
C ASN A 67 -5.23 4.08 8.14
N GLY A 68 -5.51 3.96 6.85
CA GLY A 68 -4.67 4.44 5.77
C GLY A 68 -4.36 3.36 4.73
N VAL A 69 -3.22 3.52 4.06
CA VAL A 69 -2.73 2.58 3.05
C VAL A 69 -1.47 1.89 3.58
N GLY A 70 -1.62 0.66 4.02
CA GLY A 70 -0.51 -0.18 4.48
C GLY A 70 0.06 -0.99 3.33
N VAL A 71 1.39 -1.01 3.22
CA VAL A 71 2.10 -1.70 2.14
C VAL A 71 3.21 -2.56 2.72
N TRP A 72 3.22 -3.83 2.36
CA TRP A 72 4.28 -4.78 2.70
C TRP A 72 5.08 -5.15 1.46
N TYR A 73 6.40 -5.16 1.58
CA TYR A 73 7.33 -5.69 0.59
C TYR A 73 8.06 -6.89 1.18
N PHE A 74 7.85 -8.06 0.58
CA PHE A 74 8.50 -9.32 0.94
C PHE A 74 9.55 -9.65 -0.10
N ALA A 75 10.81 -9.32 0.18
CA ALA A 75 11.92 -9.50 -0.75
C ALA A 75 12.67 -10.82 -0.50
N PHE A 76 12.96 -11.53 -1.58
CA PHE A 76 13.69 -12.80 -1.61
C PHE A 76 14.96 -12.61 -2.44
N ARG A 77 16.12 -12.72 -1.80
CA ARG A 77 17.41 -12.49 -2.42
C ARG A 77 17.89 -13.74 -3.16
N ARG A 78 18.38 -13.55 -4.39
CA ARG A 78 18.93 -14.60 -5.26
C ARG A 78 20.25 -14.16 -5.86
N GLY A 79 21.32 -14.25 -5.08
CA GLY A 79 22.64 -13.75 -5.47
C GLY A 79 22.61 -12.23 -5.61
N GLU A 80 22.79 -11.74 -6.84
CA GLU A 80 22.79 -10.33 -7.21
C GLU A 80 21.40 -9.79 -7.56
N THR A 81 20.38 -10.65 -7.67
CA THR A 81 19.01 -10.24 -7.97
C THR A 81 18.08 -10.47 -6.78
N PHE A 82 16.87 -9.95 -6.89
CA PHE A 82 15.79 -10.21 -5.94
C PHE A 82 14.46 -10.34 -6.65
N THR A 83 13.57 -11.13 -6.06
CA THR A 83 12.14 -11.02 -6.34
C THR A 83 11.45 -10.42 -5.13
N VAL A 84 10.43 -9.60 -5.35
CA VAL A 84 9.61 -9.03 -4.27
C VAL A 84 8.15 -9.30 -4.53
N ARG A 85 7.46 -9.80 -3.50
CA ARG A 85 6.00 -9.81 -3.45
C ARG A 85 5.55 -8.61 -2.63
N LYS A 86 4.66 -7.80 -3.20
CA LYS A 86 4.12 -6.62 -2.53
C LYS A 86 2.62 -6.77 -2.30
N VAL A 87 2.18 -6.40 -1.12
CA VAL A 87 0.77 -6.43 -0.71
C VAL A 87 0.41 -5.03 -0.24
N LEU A 88 -0.59 -4.42 -0.85
CA LEU A 88 -1.15 -3.14 -0.45
C LEU A 88 -2.56 -3.37 0.07
N LEU A 89 -2.87 -2.83 1.23
CA LEU A 89 -4.18 -2.87 1.86
C LEU A 89 -4.61 -1.47 2.22
N ARG A 90 -5.87 -1.13 1.89
CA ARG A 90 -6.47 0.14 2.28
C ARG A 90 -7.54 -0.08 3.32
N ILE A 91 -7.40 0.60 4.46
CA ILE A 91 -8.33 0.51 5.59
C ILE A 91 -8.77 1.92 5.97
N SER A 92 -10.08 2.13 6.10
CA SER A 92 -10.67 3.40 6.55
C SER A 92 -11.76 3.10 7.56
N ASP A 93 -11.78 3.82 8.67
CA ASP A 93 -12.72 3.60 9.78
C ASP A 93 -12.79 2.12 10.23
N HIS A 94 -11.63 1.47 10.33
CA HIS A 94 -11.50 0.04 10.64
C HIS A 94 -12.22 -0.90 9.66
N ARG A 95 -12.44 -0.44 8.43
CA ARG A 95 -13.02 -1.22 7.34
C ARG A 95 -12.02 -1.38 6.23
N PHE A 96 -11.78 -2.64 5.88
CA PHE A 96 -11.14 -3.01 4.62
C PHE A 96 -11.89 -2.37 3.45
N ILE A 97 -11.15 -1.64 2.62
CA ILE A 97 -11.68 -0.99 1.41
C ILE A 97 -11.29 -1.81 0.18
N ASP A 98 -10.00 -2.03 -0.02
CA ASP A 98 -9.45 -2.87 -1.09
C ASP A 98 -8.05 -3.41 -0.77
N ALA A 99 -7.61 -4.35 -1.61
CA ALA A 99 -6.28 -4.92 -1.60
C ALA A 99 -5.73 -5.02 -3.02
N GLN A 100 -4.42 -4.86 -3.15
CA GLN A 100 -3.69 -5.16 -4.37
C GLN A 100 -2.46 -5.99 -4.04
N VAL A 101 -2.15 -6.94 -4.92
CA VAL A 101 -0.93 -7.74 -4.83
C VAL A 101 -0.16 -7.57 -6.13
N GLY A 102 1.15 -7.46 -6.02
CA GLY A 102 2.03 -7.44 -7.18
C GLY A 102 3.30 -8.22 -6.90
N ASP A 103 4.01 -8.55 -7.97
CA ASP A 103 5.35 -9.11 -7.91
C ASP A 103 6.29 -8.23 -8.77
N PHE A 104 7.56 -8.17 -8.41
CA PHE A 104 8.60 -7.45 -9.16
C PHE A 104 9.94 -8.19 -9.02
N GLU A 105 10.83 -8.00 -9.99
CA GLU A 105 12.18 -8.56 -10.01
C GLU A 105 13.18 -7.47 -10.43
N GLY A 106 14.35 -7.45 -9.80
CA GLY A 106 15.41 -6.48 -10.10
C GLY A 106 16.76 -6.88 -9.50
N TYR A 107 17.73 -5.97 -9.59
CA TYR A 107 19.04 -6.14 -8.94
C TYR A 107 18.97 -5.77 -7.46
N TRP A 108 19.63 -6.55 -6.61
CA TRP A 108 19.58 -6.36 -5.16
C TRP A 108 20.09 -5.00 -4.72
N GLU A 109 21.09 -4.46 -5.42
CA GLU A 109 21.61 -3.11 -5.17
C GLU A 109 20.56 -2.00 -5.35
N ASP A 110 19.58 -2.22 -6.23
CA ASP A 110 18.51 -1.27 -6.51
C ASP A 110 17.32 -1.42 -5.55
N PHE A 111 17.27 -2.49 -4.74
CA PHE A 111 16.14 -2.77 -3.86
C PHE A 111 15.82 -1.61 -2.89
N PRO A 112 16.81 -0.99 -2.20
CA PRO A 112 16.54 0.16 -1.34
C PRO A 112 15.90 1.33 -2.08
N GLN A 113 16.38 1.62 -3.31
CA GLN A 113 15.81 2.69 -4.13
C GLN A 113 14.40 2.33 -4.62
N TYR A 114 14.18 1.07 -5.01
CA TYR A 114 12.86 0.59 -5.43
C TYR A 114 11.80 0.79 -4.35
N VAL A 115 12.14 0.50 -3.08
CA VAL A 115 11.27 0.74 -1.92
C VAL A 115 11.16 2.24 -1.63
N ALA A 116 12.26 2.99 -1.62
CA ALA A 116 12.24 4.41 -1.30
C ALA A 116 11.40 5.25 -2.30
N GLU A 117 11.41 4.88 -3.58
CA GLU A 117 10.63 5.59 -4.59
C GLU A 117 9.13 5.28 -4.52
N ASP A 118 8.74 4.12 -4.00
CA ASP A 118 7.37 3.66 -3.74
C ASP A 118 6.31 4.03 -4.81
N ARG A 119 6.75 4.08 -6.09
CA ARG A 119 5.95 4.57 -7.22
C ARG A 119 4.63 3.82 -7.40
N TRP A 120 4.61 2.55 -6.99
CA TRP A 120 3.41 1.72 -7.03
C TRP A 120 2.33 2.24 -6.09
N VAL A 121 2.71 2.59 -4.86
CA VAL A 121 1.81 3.09 -3.82
C VAL A 121 1.28 4.46 -4.21
N GLN A 122 2.17 5.37 -4.61
CA GLN A 122 1.80 6.71 -5.08
C GLN A 122 0.81 6.63 -6.25
N SER A 123 1.03 5.72 -7.20
CA SER A 123 0.13 5.50 -8.33
C SER A 123 -1.25 4.99 -7.90
N ILE A 124 -1.33 4.20 -6.83
CA ILE A 124 -2.60 3.70 -6.28
C ILE A 124 -3.32 4.78 -5.50
N ILE A 125 -2.63 5.52 -4.61
CA ILE A 125 -3.22 6.61 -3.84
C ILE A 125 -3.75 7.71 -4.77
N ARG A 126 -2.98 8.09 -5.80
CA ARG A 126 -3.43 9.08 -6.80
C ARG A 126 -4.64 8.63 -7.61
N ARG A 127 -4.75 7.32 -7.92
CA ARG A 127 -5.90 6.78 -8.67
C ARG A 127 -7.14 6.60 -7.80
N ASN A 128 -6.93 6.21 -6.54
CA ASN A 128 -7.98 5.79 -5.62
C ASN A 128 -8.03 6.72 -4.38
N GLY A 129 -7.86 8.03 -4.60
CA GLY A 129 -7.89 9.07 -3.57
C GLY A 129 -9.05 8.93 -2.58
N PRO A 130 -9.05 9.66 -1.47
CA PRO A 130 -9.87 9.35 -0.29
C PRO A 130 -11.31 9.02 -0.68
N ALA A 131 -11.82 7.90 -0.17
CA ALA A 131 -13.12 7.32 -0.55
C ALA A 131 -14.34 8.20 -0.18
N ASN A 132 -14.13 9.44 0.24
CA ASN A 132 -15.17 10.43 0.55
C ASN A 132 -14.83 11.78 -0.10
N ALA A 133 -15.23 11.94 -1.36
CA ALA A 133 -15.34 13.26 -1.99
C ALA A 133 -16.56 13.36 -2.92
N ASN A 134 -17.64 12.61 -2.63
CA ASN A 134 -18.92 12.75 -3.33
C ASN A 134 -20.08 12.41 -2.38
N ASP A 135 -20.40 13.33 -1.48
CA ASP A 135 -21.80 13.69 -1.23
C ASP A 135 -21.89 15.11 -0.66
N SER A 136 -21.72 16.10 -1.53
CA SER A 136 -22.27 17.47 -1.42
C SER A 136 -21.86 18.21 -2.69
N GLY A 137 -22.83 18.49 -3.56
CA GLY A 137 -22.59 18.97 -4.92
C GLY A 137 -21.82 20.29 -5.02
N SER A 138 -20.99 20.42 -6.06
CA SER A 138 -20.95 21.56 -6.99
C SER A 138 -19.68 21.51 -7.86
N ASN A 139 -19.88 21.71 -9.16
CA ASN A 139 -18.92 22.05 -10.22
C ASN A 139 -17.66 21.18 -10.38
N GLY A 140 -17.70 20.33 -11.42
CA GLY A 140 -16.49 19.82 -12.06
C GLY A 140 -15.58 20.95 -12.59
N PRO A 141 -14.29 20.68 -12.81
CA PRO A 141 -13.32 21.70 -13.14
C PRO A 141 -13.60 22.28 -14.53
N VAL A 142 -13.88 23.58 -14.58
CA VAL A 142 -13.87 24.38 -15.80
C VAL A 142 -12.44 24.39 -16.34
N VAL A 143 -12.22 23.72 -17.46
CA VAL A 143 -10.97 23.78 -18.22
C VAL A 143 -10.89 25.16 -18.88
N PHE A 144 -10.09 26.07 -18.31
CA PHE A 144 -9.76 27.34 -18.95
C PHE A 144 -8.75 27.07 -20.09
N ARG A 145 -9.18 27.24 -21.34
CA ARG A 145 -8.28 27.26 -22.51
C ARG A 145 -7.85 28.70 -22.79
N PRO A 146 -6.54 29.02 -22.78
CA PRO A 146 -6.08 30.32 -23.23
C PRO A 146 -5.93 30.29 -24.76
N GLY A 147 -6.59 31.23 -25.45
CA GLY A 147 -6.30 31.55 -26.85
C GLY A 147 -7.41 31.20 -27.84
N ALA A 148 -8.36 32.11 -28.01
CA ALA A 148 -8.95 32.40 -29.32
C ALA A 148 -9.44 33.86 -29.30
N ALA A 149 -8.63 34.74 -29.89
CA ALA A 149 -9.09 36.03 -30.31
C ALA A 149 -10.06 35.90 -31.50
N LEU A 150 -10.87 36.95 -31.66
CA LEU A 150 -11.54 37.44 -32.87
C LEU A 150 -13.03 37.13 -33.09
N ARG A 151 -13.74 38.28 -33.21
CA ARG A 151 -14.77 38.68 -34.17
C ARG A 151 -16.23 38.59 -33.74
N GLY A 152 -16.90 39.73 -33.93
CA GLY A 152 -18.33 39.98 -33.77
C GLY A 152 -18.54 41.41 -33.30
#